data_AF-A0A5B9DN97-F1
#
_entry.id   AF-A0A5B9DN97-F1
#
_cell.length_a   1.000
_cell.length_b   1.000
_cell.length_c   1.000
_cell.angle_alpha   90.00
_cell.angle_beta   90.00
_cell.angle_gamma   90.00
#
_symmetry.space_group_name_H-M   'P 1'
#
loop_
_entity.id
_entity.type
_entity.pdbx_description
1 polymer ?
#
loop_
_entity_poly.entity_id
_entity_poly.type
_entity_poly.pdbx_seq_one_letter_code
_entity_poly.pdbx_strand_id
1 'polypeptide(L)' 'MTKLITPETISFRATVTEDEIRERMAHEVLDQIGGIGPDGKPFPGIRVKVGRGTGRGGGYTIDVSGPAPARIYLPKSNG' A
#
# COMPACT_ATOMS: atom_id res chain seq x y z
N MET A 1 26.60 -23.90 -34.24
CA MET A 1 25.32 -23.18 -34.07
C MET A 1 24.77 -23.52 -32.70
N THR A 2 24.94 -22.62 -31.73
CA THR A 2 24.44 -22.80 -30.36
C THR A 2 22.92 -22.59 -30.40
N LYS A 3 22.14 -23.65 -30.18
CA LYS A 3 20.68 -23.52 -30.00
C LYS A 3 20.46 -22.66 -28.75
N LEU A 4 20.11 -21.38 -28.94
CA LEU A 4 19.56 -20.57 -27.86
C LEU A 4 18.23 -21.21 -27.46
N ILE A 5 18.18 -21.78 -26.27
CA ILE A 5 16.91 -22.16 -25.65
C ILE A 5 16.27 -20.82 -25.25
N THR A 6 15.28 -20.35 -26.01
CA THR A 6 14.45 -19.22 -25.61
C THR A 6 13.45 -19.75 -24.58
N PRO A 7 13.53 -19.35 -23.29
CA PRO A 7 12.53 -19.79 -22.33
C PRO A 7 11.17 -19.17 -22.70
N GLU A 8 10.20 -20.03 -23.02
CA GLU A 8 8.84 -19.61 -23.41
C GLU A 8 7.99 -19.18 -22.20
N THR A 9 8.41 -19.51 -20.97
CA THR A 9 7.69 -19.15 -19.73
C THR A 9 8.67 -18.96 -18.58
N ILE A 10 8.53 -17.84 -17.86
CA ILE A 10 9.22 -17.59 -16.58
C ILE A 10 8.19 -17.73 -15.46
N SER A 11 8.39 -18.72 -14.60
CA SER A 11 7.56 -18.91 -13.40
C SER A 11 8.25 -18.25 -12.20
N PHE A 12 7.71 -17.11 -11.73
CA PHE A 12 8.16 -16.46 -10.52
C PHE A 12 7.23 -16.82 -9.35
N ARG A 13 7.80 -17.38 -8.28
CA ARG A 13 7.09 -17.65 -7.02
C ARG A 13 7.79 -16.89 -5.91
N ALA A 14 7.05 -15.97 -5.28
CA ALA A 14 7.49 -15.30 -4.07
C ALA A 14 6.55 -15.66 -2.92
N THR A 15 7.11 -15.73 -1.72
CA THR A 15 6.32 -15.78 -0.49
C THR A 15 6.24 -14.36 0.03
N VAL A 16 5.02 -13.88 0.25
CA VAL A 16 4.77 -12.58 0.88
C VAL A 16 3.97 -12.85 2.15
N THR A 17 4.47 -12.35 3.27
CA THR A 17 3.83 -12.43 4.57
C THR A 17 2.67 -11.44 4.67
N GLU A 18 1.75 -11.67 5.60
CA GLU A 18 0.64 -10.74 5.80
C GLU A 18 1.13 -9.35 6.26
N ASP A 19 2.20 -9.30 7.06
CA ASP A 19 2.76 -8.03 7.53
C ASP A 19 3.37 -7.22 6.38
N GLU A 20 4.04 -7.86 5.41
CA GLU A 20 4.53 -7.19 4.21
C GLU A 20 3.39 -6.64 3.34
N ILE A 21 2.26 -7.36 3.24
CA ILE A 21 1.08 -6.86 2.52
C ILE A 21 0.51 -5.64 3.25
N ARG A 22 0.38 -5.71 4.58
CA ARG A 22 -0.12 -4.59 5.40
C ARG A 22 0.79 -3.37 5.29
N GLU A 23 2.10 -3.54 5.31
CA GLU A 23 3.07 -2.45 5.16
C GLU A 23 2.94 -1.77 3.78
N ARG A 24 2.85 -2.56 2.71
CA ARG A 24 2.63 -2.03 1.34
C ARG A 24 1.34 -1.23 1.23
N MET A 25 0.23 -1.74 1.78
CA MET A 25 -1.05 -1.04 1.79
C MET A 25 -0.99 0.27 2.59
N ALA A 26 -0.34 0.25 3.76
CA ALA A 26 -0.16 1.45 4.57
C ALA A 26 0.63 2.52 3.80
N HIS A 27 1.72 2.12 3.15
CA HIS A 27 2.55 3.04 2.36
C HIS A 27 1.79 3.62 1.16
N GLU A 28 1.02 2.81 0.44
CA GLU A 28 0.21 3.26 -0.70
C GLU A 28 -0.82 4.32 -0.28
N VAL A 29 -1.55 4.08 0.81
CA VAL A 29 -2.51 5.07 1.32
C VAL A 29 -1.83 6.35 1.76
N LEU A 30 -0.68 6.25 2.44
CA LEU A 30 0.07 7.44 2.85
C LEU A 30 0.55 8.26 1.66
N ASP A 31 1.01 7.62 0.60
CA ASP A 31 1.42 8.31 -0.63
C ASP A 31 0.23 9.06 -1.26
N GLN A 32 -0.92 8.39 -1.37
CA GLN A 32 -2.14 8.98 -1.95
C GLN A 32 -2.65 10.21 -1.17
N ILE A 33 -2.53 10.22 0.15
CA ILE A 33 -2.99 11.35 0.99
C ILE A 33 -1.90 12.41 1.23
N GLY A 34 -0.72 12.27 0.60
CA GLY A 34 0.40 13.18 0.83
C GLY A 34 0.98 13.10 2.25
N GLY A 35 0.86 11.94 2.90
CA GLY A 35 1.41 11.63 4.21
C GLY A 35 2.87 11.16 4.19
N ILE A 36 3.47 11.02 3.01
CA ILE A 36 4.89 10.65 2.81
C ILE A 36 5.72 11.91 2.55
N GLY A 37 6.84 12.04 3.27
CA GLY A 37 7.83 13.08 3.10
C GLY A 37 8.78 12.83 1.92
N PRO A 38 9.65 13.81 1.58
CA PRO A 38 10.60 13.69 0.48
C PRO A 38 11.62 12.55 0.63
N ASP A 39 11.79 12.04 1.85
CA ASP A 39 12.67 10.93 2.20
C ASP A 39 11.98 9.55 2.07
N GLY A 40 10.74 9.52 1.59
CA GLY A 40 9.96 8.30 1.46
C GLY A 40 9.40 7.79 2.79
N LYS A 41 9.45 8.58 3.87
CA LYS A 41 8.94 8.18 5.18
C LYS A 41 7.65 8.92 5.53
N PRO A 42 6.78 8.32 6.38
CA PRO A 42 5.63 9.02 6.91
C PRO A 42 6.05 10.31 7.64
N PHE A 43 5.29 11.40 7.46
CA PHE A 43 5.53 12.62 8.25
C PHE A 43 5.45 12.34 9.76
N PRO A 44 6.24 13.06 10.58
CA PRO A 44 6.22 12.88 12.03
C PRO A 44 4.80 13.02 12.60
N GLY A 45 4.41 12.06 13.44
CA GLY A 45 3.10 12.04 14.10
C GLY A 45 1.98 11.37 13.30
N ILE A 46 2.21 10.99 12.05
CA ILE A 46 1.27 10.14 11.30
C ILE A 46 1.40 8.69 11.78
N ARG A 47 0.25 8.04 12.01
CA ARG A 47 0.13 6.63 12.36
C ARG A 47 -0.88 5.97 11.43
N VAL A 48 -0.51 4.80 10.92
CA VAL A 48 -1.38 3.97 10.08
C VAL A 48 -1.63 2.65 10.78
N LYS A 49 -2.87 2.21 10.79
CA LYS A 49 -3.26 0.89 11.28
C LYS A 49 -3.98 0.14 10.17
N VAL A 50 -3.42 -1.00 9.78
CA VAL A 50 -4.05 -1.89 8.80
C VAL A 50 -4.61 -3.09 9.54
N GLY A 51 -5.93 -3.19 9.58
CA GLY A 51 -6.67 -4.32 10.16
C GLY A 51 -7.32 -5.16 9.07
N ARG A 52 -7.64 -6.41 9.37
CA ARG A 52 -8.56 -7.17 8.51
C ARG A 52 -9.96 -6.60 8.68
N GLY A 53 -10.65 -6.36 7.57
CA GLY A 53 -12.03 -5.91 7.57
C GLY A 53 -12.94 -6.95 8.21
N THR A 54 -13.93 -6.49 8.98
CA THR A 54 -14.93 -7.35 9.59
C THR A 54 -16.10 -7.56 8.62
N GLY A 55 -16.51 -8.81 8.39
CA GLY A 55 -17.69 -9.15 7.57
C GLY A 55 -17.43 -10.17 6.46
N ARG A 56 -18.47 -10.45 5.66
CA ARG A 56 -18.45 -11.49 4.61
C ARG A 56 -17.58 -11.15 3.40
N GLY A 57 -17.26 -9.87 3.17
CA GLY A 57 -16.45 -9.42 2.04
C GLY A 57 -14.95 -9.63 2.22
N GLY A 58 -14.48 -9.88 3.45
CA GLY A 58 -13.04 -9.91 3.74
C GLY A 58 -12.37 -8.56 3.49
N GLY A 59 -11.07 -8.58 3.21
CA GLY A 59 -10.27 -7.39 2.87
C GLY A 59 -9.60 -6.73 4.08
N TYR A 60 -9.19 -5.46 3.91
CA TYR A 60 -8.46 -4.69 4.90
C TYR A 60 -9.12 -3.33 5.14
N THR A 61 -9.08 -2.89 6.40
CA THR A 61 -9.41 -1.52 6.81
C THR A 61 -8.12 -0.79 7.13
N ILE A 62 -8.00 0.46 6.68
CA ILE A 62 -6.81 1.27 6.86
C ILE A 62 -7.22 2.55 7.59
N ASP A 63 -6.83 2.67 8.84
CA ASP A 63 -7.06 3.86 9.66
C ASP A 63 -5.80 4.71 9.67
N VAL A 64 -5.91 5.96 9.22
CA VAL A 64 -4.82 6.94 9.28
C VAL A 64 -5.16 8.03 10.30
N SER A 65 -4.24 8.31 11.21
CA SER A 65 -4.38 9.34 12.23
C SER A 65 -3.10 10.17 12.34
N GLY A 66 -3.21 11.43 12.75
CA GLY A 66 -2.05 12.31 12.90
C GLY A 66 -2.37 13.75 12.48
N PRO A 67 -1.37 14.65 12.53
CA PRO A 67 -1.51 16.00 12.00
C PRO A 67 -1.87 15.92 10.52
N ALA A 68 -2.98 16.57 10.13
CA ALA A 68 -3.49 16.50 8.76
C ALA A 68 -2.38 16.92 7.78
N PRO A 69 -1.97 16.07 6.82
CA PRO A 69 -1.12 16.52 5.75
C PRO A 69 -1.86 17.64 5.02
N ALA A 70 -1.14 18.70 4.65
CA ALA A 70 -1.70 19.93 4.07
C ALA A 70 -2.45 19.72 2.72
N ARG A 71 -2.56 18.48 2.24
CA ARG A 71 -3.20 18.09 0.99
C ARG A 71 -4.00 16.82 1.17
N ILE A 72 -5.05 16.87 1.99
CA ILE A 72 -6.12 15.87 1.88
C ILE A 72 -6.81 16.10 0.52
N TYR A 73 -6.37 15.39 -0.52
CA TYR A 73 -7.16 15.22 -1.74
C TYR A 73 -8.25 14.20 -1.42
N LEU A 74 -9.32 14.65 -0.77
CA LEU A 74 -10.56 13.87 -0.75
C LEU A 74 -11.06 13.83 -2.19
N PRO A 75 -11.24 12.66 -2.83
CA PRO A 75 -12.01 12.61 -4.07
C PRO A 75 -13.36 13.25 -3.76
N LYS A 76 -13.73 14.27 -4.53
CA LYS A 76 -15.04 14.91 -4.39
C LYS A 76 -16.09 13.80 -4.43
N SER A 77 -16.81 13.63 -3.33
CA SER A 77 -18.05 12.88 -3.30
C SER A 77 -18.99 13.59 -4.28
N ASN A 78 -19.15 13.05 -5.48
CA ASN A 78 -20.21 13.47 -6.38
C ASN A 78 -21.52 12.90 -5.81
N GLY A 79 -22.11 13.64 -4.88
CA GLY A 79 -23.49 13.49 -4.42
C GLY A 79 -24.37 14.51 -5.10
#